data_AF-A0A9E3QFH6-F1
#
_entry.id   AF-A0A9E3QFH6-F1
#
_cell.length_a   1.000
_cell.length_b   1.000
_cell.length_c   1.000
_cell.angle_alpha   90.00
_cell.angle_beta   90.00
_cell.angle_gamma   90.00
#
_symmetry.space_group_name_H-M   'P 1'
#
loop_
_entity.id
_entity.type
_entity.pdbx_description
1 polymer ?
#
loop_
_entity_poly.entity_id
_entity_poly.type
_entity_poly.pdbx_seq_one_letter_code
_entity_poly.pdbx_strand_id
1 'polypeptide(L)'
;MVRRNVIRWTLLALAVLGARTATADPIQTQWTGDVEKDLPPGDGTMIIPNVVKFDPGNGAYHVTQTTLMNQEGRVSGWAIKDLRTHYDPASDTLLVGVNFYGIAGDADGNGIPGATDPRDHEAGMEIPHLGGHQAIFVKLDYQDANGGSHAIVAGVPRDKVNYAGPGTDGFNVAQVDDQFANKPISNMIPWSKPLPNNRGDLLFDPSALHPDFEFTIKNFTQLPNFDPSKGFKISADAGSDLDGVIGEDTFKGNVGGEFIPGPGVPPGPTVPEPATLLSWSAVAAAAFGIWRRRRSEA
;
A
#
# COMPACT_ATOMS: atom_id res chain seq x y z
N MET A 1 -51.37 -4.15 1.37
CA MET A 1 -51.51 -3.66 2.76
C MET A 1 -50.43 -4.28 3.65
N VAL A 2 -49.26 -3.65 3.76
CA VAL A 2 -48.29 -4.02 4.80
C VAL A 2 -48.85 -3.52 6.14
N ARG A 3 -49.07 -4.41 7.10
CA ARG A 3 -49.65 -4.06 8.40
C ARG A 3 -48.73 -3.04 9.09
N ARG A 4 -49.27 -1.87 9.46
CA ARG A 4 -48.61 -0.78 10.24
C ARG A 4 -47.78 -1.29 11.43
N ASN A 5 -48.11 -2.47 11.95
CA ASN A 5 -47.44 -3.10 13.07
C ASN A 5 -46.03 -3.60 12.74
N VAL A 6 -45.73 -4.00 11.49
CA VAL A 6 -44.40 -4.54 11.14
C VAL A 6 -43.32 -3.47 11.33
N ILE A 7 -43.56 -2.24 10.89
CA ILE A 7 -42.61 -1.12 11.04
C ILE A 7 -42.35 -0.80 12.51
N ARG A 8 -43.40 -0.84 13.35
CA ARG A 8 -43.27 -0.60 14.80
C ARG A 8 -42.41 -1.67 15.46
N TRP A 9 -42.60 -2.93 15.10
CA TRP A 9 -41.80 -4.03 15.64
C TRP A 9 -40.36 -4.03 15.12
N THR A 10 -40.12 -3.61 13.86
CA THR A 10 -38.76 -3.47 13.33
C THR A 10 -37.99 -2.34 14.00
N LEU A 11 -38.61 -1.18 14.22
CA LEU A 11 -37.98 -0.06 14.93
C LEU A 11 -37.75 -0.39 16.41
N LEU A 12 -38.68 -1.08 17.05
CA LEU A 12 -38.52 -1.56 18.42
C LEU A 12 -37.39 -2.60 18.52
N ALA A 13 -37.28 -3.52 17.55
CA ALA A 13 -36.20 -4.49 17.50
C ALA A 13 -34.83 -3.80 17.33
N LEU A 14 -34.71 -2.81 16.44
CA LEU A 14 -33.48 -2.03 16.27
C LEU A 14 -33.10 -1.26 17.55
N ALA A 15 -34.08 -0.68 18.25
CA ALA A 15 -33.84 0.01 19.52
C ALA A 15 -33.45 -0.94 20.67
N VAL A 16 -34.12 -2.10 20.79
CA VAL A 16 -33.84 -3.12 21.83
C VAL A 16 -32.50 -3.82 21.59
N LEU A 17 -32.11 -4.01 20.32
CA LEU A 17 -30.79 -4.54 19.96
C LEU A 17 -29.64 -3.53 20.19
N GLY A 18 -29.95 -2.33 20.70
CA GLY A 18 -28.93 -1.33 20.98
C GLY A 18 -28.24 -0.85 19.71
N ALA A 19 -28.99 -0.70 18.60
CA ALA A 19 -28.48 -0.05 17.40
C ALA A 19 -28.12 1.40 17.74
N ARG A 20 -26.86 1.61 18.13
CA ARG A 20 -26.28 2.94 18.22
C ARG A 20 -26.27 3.52 16.82
N THR A 21 -26.45 4.82 16.68
CA THR A 21 -25.99 5.53 15.49
C THR A 21 -24.55 5.07 15.26
N ALA A 22 -24.29 4.44 14.12
CA ALA A 22 -22.92 4.26 13.67
C ALA A 22 -22.37 5.67 13.47
N THR A 23 -21.70 6.18 14.50
CA THR A 23 -20.81 7.31 14.34
C THR A 23 -19.58 6.71 13.67
N ALA A 24 -19.47 6.91 12.36
CA ALA A 24 -18.15 6.80 11.76
C ALA A 24 -17.28 7.82 12.50
N ASP A 25 -16.11 7.39 12.99
CA ASP A 25 -15.07 8.35 13.30
C ASP A 25 -14.94 9.30 12.09
N PRO A 26 -14.70 10.61 12.30
CA PRO A 26 -14.41 11.50 11.18
C PRO A 26 -13.39 10.80 10.31
N ILE A 27 -13.68 10.65 9.00
CA ILE A 27 -12.72 10.13 8.03
C ILE A 27 -11.42 10.88 8.35
N GLN A 28 -10.42 10.16 8.87
CA GLN A 28 -9.14 10.75 9.17
C GLN A 28 -8.50 11.04 7.81
N THR A 29 -8.82 12.23 7.32
CA THR A 29 -8.54 12.85 6.02
C THR A 29 -7.09 13.30 5.91
N GLN A 30 -6.19 12.73 6.72
CA GLN A 30 -4.80 13.14 6.73
C GLN A 30 -3.98 12.48 5.62
N TRP A 31 -4.32 11.25 5.23
CA TRP A 31 -3.61 10.55 4.18
C TRP A 31 -4.25 10.86 2.84
N THR A 32 -3.39 11.20 1.88
CA THR A 32 -3.73 11.58 0.53
C THR A 32 -3.20 10.60 -0.51
N GLY A 33 -2.38 9.61 -0.14
CA GLY A 33 -1.79 8.69 -1.10
C GLY A 33 -0.62 9.31 -1.86
N ASP A 34 -0.12 10.44 -1.36
CA ASP A 34 1.00 11.20 -1.90
C ASP A 34 2.01 11.34 -0.78
N VAL A 35 3.09 10.56 -0.90
CA VAL A 35 4.12 10.41 0.14
C VAL A 35 4.77 11.75 0.48
N GLU A 36 4.83 12.69 -0.46
CA GLU A 36 5.43 14.00 -0.21
C GLU A 36 4.55 14.91 0.64
N LYS A 37 3.23 14.77 0.50
CA LYS A 37 2.25 15.49 1.33
C LYS A 37 2.07 14.85 2.69
N ASP A 38 2.07 13.53 2.71
CA ASP A 38 1.70 12.73 3.87
C ASP A 38 2.89 12.51 4.83
N LEU A 39 4.10 12.43 4.27
CA LEU A 39 5.37 12.33 4.99
C LEU A 39 6.31 13.48 4.56
N PRO A 40 5.98 14.75 4.88
CA PRO A 40 6.82 15.89 4.54
C PRO A 40 8.11 15.87 5.36
N PRO A 41 9.20 16.47 4.87
CA PRO A 41 10.42 16.63 5.67
C PRO A 41 10.11 17.34 7.00
N GLY A 42 10.53 16.76 8.12
CA GLY A 42 10.22 17.31 9.44
C GLY A 42 10.59 16.36 10.58
N ASP A 43 10.19 16.73 11.79
CA ASP A 43 10.53 15.99 13.02
C ASP A 43 9.92 14.58 12.98
N GLY A 44 10.78 13.56 12.82
CA GLY A 44 10.43 12.14 12.85
C GLY A 44 10.24 11.47 11.49
N THR A 45 10.16 12.24 10.40
CA THR A 45 10.15 11.69 9.04
C THR A 45 11.58 11.51 8.52
N MET A 46 11.96 10.27 8.28
CA MET A 46 13.21 9.92 7.62
C MET A 46 12.98 9.82 6.13
N ILE A 47 13.74 10.59 5.35
CA ILE A 47 13.73 10.54 3.88
C ILE A 47 15.00 9.84 3.42
N ILE A 48 14.84 8.74 2.71
CA ILE A 48 15.92 7.97 2.12
C ILE A 48 15.87 8.17 0.60
N PRO A 49 16.62 9.15 0.04
CA PRO A 49 16.52 9.49 -1.37
C PRO A 49 17.10 8.38 -2.26
N ASN A 50 16.48 8.17 -3.42
CA ASN A 50 17.10 7.35 -4.45
C ASN A 50 18.31 8.10 -5.03
N VAL A 51 19.53 7.61 -4.77
CA VAL A 51 20.80 8.22 -5.21
C VAL A 51 21.00 8.15 -6.73
N VAL A 52 20.17 7.31 -7.35
CA VAL A 52 19.95 7.16 -8.77
C VAL A 52 19.27 8.41 -9.34
N LYS A 53 20.04 9.13 -10.16
CA LYS A 53 19.64 10.24 -11.02
C LYS A 53 18.49 9.91 -11.97
N PHE A 54 17.22 10.21 -11.67
CA PHE A 54 16.25 10.41 -12.76
C PHE A 54 16.70 11.67 -13.53
N ASP A 55 17.25 11.49 -14.73
CA ASP A 55 17.60 12.58 -15.64
C ASP A 55 16.67 12.54 -16.86
N PRO A 56 15.49 13.19 -16.78
CA PRO A 56 14.54 13.23 -17.90
C PRO A 56 15.12 13.95 -19.12
N GLY A 57 16.20 14.74 -18.95
CA GLY A 57 16.86 15.46 -20.03
C GLY A 57 17.87 14.63 -20.83
N ASN A 58 18.27 13.46 -20.33
CA ASN A 58 19.32 12.63 -20.93
C ASN A 58 18.88 11.20 -21.25
N GLY A 59 17.59 10.88 -21.09
CA GLY A 59 17.02 9.57 -21.41
C GLY A 59 17.54 8.42 -20.54
N ALA A 60 18.24 8.71 -19.46
CA ALA A 60 18.73 7.73 -18.51
C ALA A 60 17.66 7.47 -17.45
N TYR A 61 16.64 6.69 -17.86
CA TYR A 61 15.70 6.12 -16.92
C TYR A 61 16.37 4.94 -16.23
N HIS A 62 16.26 4.87 -14.90
CA HIS A 62 16.73 3.70 -14.16
C HIS A 62 15.81 2.49 -14.32
N VAL A 63 14.61 2.73 -14.81
CA VAL A 63 13.67 1.74 -15.33
C VAL A 63 13.67 1.85 -16.86
N THR A 64 13.93 0.76 -17.58
CA THR A 64 13.80 0.77 -19.05
C THR A 64 12.39 1.22 -19.43
N GLN A 65 12.27 2.07 -20.44
CA GLN A 65 10.98 2.55 -20.94
C GLN A 65 10.80 2.19 -22.42
N THR A 66 9.55 2.06 -22.83
CA THR A 66 9.20 1.79 -24.23
C THR A 66 9.53 2.97 -25.14
N THR A 67 9.53 2.70 -26.45
CA THR A 67 9.65 3.75 -27.46
C THR A 67 8.55 4.81 -27.32
N LEU A 68 7.29 4.39 -27.07
CA LEU A 68 6.16 5.31 -26.95
C LEU A 68 6.29 6.20 -25.71
N MET A 69 6.65 5.61 -24.57
CA MET A 69 6.88 6.36 -23.32
C MET A 69 7.93 7.46 -23.52
N ASN A 70 9.05 7.12 -24.16
CA ASN A 70 10.11 8.08 -24.44
C ASN A 70 9.66 9.21 -25.40
N GLN A 71 8.82 8.89 -26.39
CA GLN A 71 8.29 9.89 -27.33
C GLN A 71 7.27 10.83 -26.69
N GLU A 72 6.45 10.33 -25.77
CA GLU A 72 5.40 11.11 -25.09
C GLU A 72 5.86 11.71 -23.75
N GLY A 73 7.10 11.45 -23.32
CA GLY A 73 7.64 11.94 -22.06
C GLY A 73 6.98 11.32 -20.82
N ARG A 74 6.51 10.08 -20.94
CA ARG A 74 5.93 9.32 -19.83
C ARG A 74 7.01 8.78 -18.90
N VAL A 75 6.63 8.54 -17.66
CA VAL A 75 7.51 7.94 -16.65
C VAL A 75 6.88 6.67 -16.12
N SER A 76 7.66 5.59 -16.07
CA SER A 76 7.17 4.33 -15.52
C SER A 76 6.75 4.47 -14.06
N GLY A 77 5.61 3.87 -13.72
CA GLY A 77 5.10 3.68 -12.37
C GLY A 77 5.97 2.76 -11.49
N TRP A 78 7.03 2.17 -12.04
CA TRP A 78 8.03 1.45 -11.26
C TRP A 78 9.19 2.32 -10.79
N ALA A 79 9.35 3.53 -11.34
CA ALA A 79 10.48 4.39 -11.02
C ALA A 79 10.34 4.99 -9.61
N ILE A 80 11.09 4.44 -8.66
CA ILE A 80 11.08 4.84 -7.25
C ILE A 80 11.90 6.12 -7.10
N LYS A 81 11.28 7.16 -6.52
CA LYS A 81 11.88 8.46 -6.26
C LYS A 81 12.61 8.50 -4.93
N ASP A 82 11.94 8.11 -3.85
CA ASP A 82 12.51 8.01 -2.50
C ASP A 82 11.68 7.05 -1.62
N LEU A 83 12.24 6.67 -0.48
CA LEU A 83 11.47 6.07 0.61
C LEU A 83 11.33 7.05 1.74
N ARG A 84 10.17 7.04 2.41
CA ARG A 84 9.94 7.80 3.63
C ARG A 84 9.42 6.90 4.72
N THR A 85 9.87 7.13 5.93
CA THR A 85 9.36 6.42 7.10
C THR A 85 9.09 7.38 8.23
N HIS A 86 8.02 7.14 8.97
CA HIS A 86 7.73 7.86 10.21
C HIS A 86 7.26 6.86 11.27
N TYR A 87 7.88 6.90 12.44
CA TYR A 87 7.51 6.02 13.55
C TYR A 87 6.67 6.77 14.57
N ASP A 88 5.49 6.22 14.88
CA ASP A 88 4.64 6.66 15.98
C ASP A 88 4.86 5.80 17.24
N PRO A 89 5.48 6.35 18.30
CA PRO A 89 5.69 5.64 19.55
C PRO A 89 4.40 5.41 20.36
N ALA A 90 3.34 6.19 20.14
CA ALA A 90 2.09 6.06 20.90
C ALA A 90 1.31 4.82 20.49
N SER A 91 1.33 4.49 19.20
CA SER A 91 0.66 3.31 18.63
C SER A 91 1.61 2.15 18.27
N ASP A 92 2.93 2.31 18.50
CA ASP A 92 3.96 1.34 18.09
C ASP A 92 3.84 0.99 16.60
N THR A 93 3.67 2.01 15.75
CA THR A 93 3.41 1.85 14.31
C THR A 93 4.47 2.56 13.48
N LEU A 94 5.05 1.84 12.53
CA LEU A 94 5.88 2.43 11.48
C LEU A 94 5.03 2.68 10.24
N LEU A 95 5.01 3.93 9.79
CA LEU A 95 4.48 4.31 8.50
C LEU A 95 5.60 4.28 7.47
N VAL A 96 5.30 3.73 6.29
CA VAL A 96 6.25 3.59 5.19
C VAL A 96 5.57 4.09 3.92
N GLY A 97 6.21 5.06 3.28
CA GLY A 97 5.86 5.58 1.97
C GLY A 97 6.91 5.22 0.94
N VAL A 98 6.49 4.59 -0.16
CA VAL A 98 7.31 4.40 -1.36
C VAL A 98 6.84 5.43 -2.37
N ASN A 99 7.67 6.45 -2.60
CA ASN A 99 7.36 7.59 -3.46
C ASN A 99 7.81 7.28 -4.89
N PHE A 100 6.96 7.53 -5.88
CA PHE A 100 7.22 7.25 -7.29
C PHE A 100 7.29 8.53 -8.13
N TYR A 101 7.98 8.46 -9.26
CA TYR A 101 7.91 9.56 -10.25
C TYR A 101 6.62 9.53 -11.08
N GLY A 102 6.09 8.32 -11.34
CA GLY A 102 4.79 8.07 -11.95
C GLY A 102 3.75 7.66 -10.93
N ILE A 103 2.70 6.96 -11.37
CA ILE A 103 1.73 6.33 -10.46
C ILE A 103 2.20 4.90 -10.19
N ALA A 104 2.32 4.50 -8.93
CA ALA A 104 2.69 3.15 -8.54
C ALA A 104 1.81 2.11 -9.26
N GLY A 105 2.42 1.16 -9.97
CA GLY A 105 1.67 0.14 -10.72
C GLY A 105 1.24 0.50 -12.15
N ASP A 106 1.43 1.75 -12.58
CA ASP A 106 1.21 2.24 -13.96
C ASP A 106 2.52 2.09 -14.76
N ALA A 107 2.82 0.87 -15.18
CA ALA A 107 4.10 0.52 -15.78
C ALA A 107 4.46 1.41 -16.98
N ASP A 108 3.49 1.68 -17.86
CA ASP A 108 3.69 2.47 -19.09
C ASP A 108 3.43 3.99 -18.93
N GLY A 109 3.04 4.41 -17.72
CA GLY A 109 2.88 5.82 -17.35
C GLY A 109 1.76 6.53 -18.10
N ASN A 110 0.70 5.82 -18.48
CA ASN A 110 -0.44 6.38 -19.21
C ASN A 110 -1.47 7.09 -18.30
N GLY A 111 -1.30 7.03 -16.99
CA GLY A 111 -2.17 7.59 -15.98
C GLY A 111 -3.22 6.62 -15.43
N ILE A 112 -3.21 5.36 -15.85
CA ILE A 112 -4.21 4.33 -15.52
C ILE A 112 -3.50 3.07 -15.03
N PRO A 113 -3.09 3.01 -13.75
CA PRO A 113 -2.51 1.79 -13.20
C PRO A 113 -3.44 0.59 -13.37
N GLY A 114 -2.89 -0.49 -13.91
CA GLY A 114 -3.63 -1.73 -14.16
C GLY A 114 -4.28 -1.81 -15.54
N ALA A 115 -3.94 -0.91 -16.46
CA ALA A 115 -4.36 -0.98 -17.84
C ALA A 115 -3.30 -0.41 -18.78
N THR A 116 -2.65 -1.30 -19.55
CA THR A 116 -1.68 -0.90 -20.58
C THR A 116 -2.35 -0.12 -21.72
N ASP A 117 -1.69 0.92 -22.21
CA ASP A 117 -2.08 1.69 -23.37
C ASP A 117 -2.07 0.77 -24.60
N PRO A 118 -3.19 0.61 -25.32
CA PRO A 118 -3.25 -0.29 -26.47
C PRO A 118 -2.33 0.12 -27.63
N ARG A 119 -1.78 1.33 -27.61
CA ARG A 119 -0.77 1.81 -28.57
C ARG A 119 0.64 1.37 -28.21
N ASP A 120 0.89 0.99 -26.96
CA ASP A 120 2.20 0.57 -26.47
C ASP A 120 2.36 -0.95 -26.53
N HIS A 121 2.74 -1.44 -27.72
CA HIS A 121 2.94 -2.87 -27.93
C HIS A 121 4.18 -3.45 -27.22
N GLU A 122 5.01 -2.59 -26.62
CA GLU A 122 6.22 -2.98 -25.90
C GLU A 122 5.99 -3.08 -24.38
N ALA A 123 4.94 -2.44 -23.84
CA ALA A 123 4.69 -2.27 -22.41
C ALA A 123 4.32 -3.55 -21.64
N GLY A 124 3.98 -4.65 -22.32
CA GLY A 124 3.56 -5.89 -21.66
C GLY A 124 2.13 -5.81 -21.13
N MET A 125 1.88 -6.37 -19.95
CA MET A 125 0.56 -6.42 -19.32
C MET A 125 0.55 -5.80 -17.93
N GLU A 126 -0.31 -4.80 -17.77
CA GLU A 126 -0.71 -4.29 -16.47
C GLU A 126 -2.03 -4.92 -16.03
N ILE A 127 -2.12 -5.26 -14.74
CA ILE A 127 -3.29 -5.90 -14.14
C ILE A 127 -3.77 -4.99 -12.99
N PRO A 128 -5.09 -4.74 -12.87
CA PRO A 128 -5.62 -3.91 -11.78
C PRO A 128 -5.13 -4.36 -10.40
N HIS A 129 -4.94 -3.39 -9.50
CA HIS A 129 -4.64 -3.64 -8.09
C HIS A 129 -3.31 -4.37 -7.87
N LEU A 130 -2.26 -4.10 -8.65
CA LEU A 130 -1.00 -4.85 -8.61
C LEU A 130 -1.21 -6.36 -8.76
N GLY A 131 -2.14 -6.74 -9.64
CA GLY A 131 -2.50 -8.13 -9.85
C GLY A 131 -1.46 -8.93 -10.63
N GLY A 132 -1.73 -10.23 -10.80
CA GLY A 132 -0.80 -11.13 -11.48
C GLY A 132 0.59 -11.08 -10.84
N HIS A 133 1.63 -10.76 -11.61
CA HIS A 133 3.01 -10.78 -11.12
C HIS A 133 3.59 -9.39 -10.79
N GLN A 134 2.75 -8.35 -10.77
CA GLN A 134 3.15 -7.02 -10.32
C GLN A 134 3.44 -7.02 -8.82
N ALA A 135 4.52 -6.37 -8.40
CA ALA A 135 4.94 -6.34 -7.00
C ALA A 135 5.42 -4.96 -6.62
N ILE A 136 5.11 -4.56 -5.38
CA ILE A 136 5.73 -3.43 -4.70
C ILE A 136 5.92 -3.85 -3.25
N PHE A 137 7.16 -3.89 -2.79
CA PHE A 137 7.44 -4.26 -1.41
C PHE A 137 8.74 -3.64 -0.90
N VAL A 138 8.79 -3.53 0.42
CA VAL A 138 9.92 -3.02 1.17
C VAL A 138 10.48 -4.14 2.03
N LYS A 139 11.81 -4.21 2.12
CA LYS A 139 12.53 -5.10 3.01
C LYS A 139 13.26 -4.29 4.08
N LEU A 140 13.07 -4.67 5.33
CA LEU A 140 13.76 -4.11 6.48
C LEU A 140 14.80 -5.11 6.99
N ASP A 141 16.08 -4.77 6.85
CA ASP A 141 17.21 -5.56 7.33
C ASP A 141 17.69 -5.04 8.69
N TYR A 142 17.76 -5.89 9.70
CA TYR A 142 18.19 -5.49 11.03
C TYR A 142 19.05 -6.56 11.71
N GLN A 143 19.73 -6.18 12.78
CA GLN A 143 20.54 -7.09 13.57
C GLN A 143 19.92 -7.29 14.95
N ASP A 144 19.96 -8.53 15.45
CA ASP A 144 19.60 -8.83 16.82
C ASP A 144 20.66 -8.34 17.83
N ALA A 145 20.41 -8.52 19.12
CA ALA A 145 21.34 -8.15 20.19
C ALA A 145 22.72 -8.82 20.06
N ASN A 146 22.79 -10.03 19.49
CA ASN A 146 23.99 -10.87 19.34
C ASN A 146 24.70 -10.69 17.98
N GLY A 147 24.17 -9.87 17.07
CA GLY A 147 24.72 -9.65 15.73
C GLY A 147 24.20 -10.62 14.65
N GLY A 148 23.19 -11.43 14.96
CA GLY A 148 22.42 -12.21 13.99
C GLY A 148 21.67 -11.28 13.02
N SER A 149 21.67 -11.60 11.72
CA SER A 149 20.97 -10.80 10.71
C SER A 149 19.58 -11.34 10.47
N HIS A 150 18.59 -10.45 10.51
CA HIS A 150 17.19 -10.76 10.27
C HIS A 150 16.61 -9.78 9.27
N ALA A 151 15.52 -10.18 8.63
CA ALA A 151 14.77 -9.27 7.80
C ALA A 151 13.28 -9.58 7.83
N ILE A 152 12.50 -8.53 7.60
CA ILE A 152 11.09 -8.65 7.24
C ILE A 152 10.85 -8.03 5.87
N VAL A 153 9.78 -8.45 5.22
CA VAL A 153 9.23 -7.85 4.01
C VAL A 153 7.81 -7.40 4.26
N ALA A 154 7.44 -6.25 3.71
CA ALA A 154 6.11 -5.67 3.78
C ALA A 154 5.70 -5.12 2.42
N GLY A 155 4.50 -5.43 1.94
CA GLY A 155 4.02 -5.00 0.63
C GLY A 155 3.14 -6.04 -0.08
N VAL A 156 3.04 -5.92 -1.40
CA VAL A 156 2.34 -6.86 -2.29
C VAL A 156 3.39 -7.69 -3.04
N PRO A 157 3.49 -9.00 -2.80
CA PRO A 157 4.48 -9.85 -3.46
C PRO A 157 4.08 -10.21 -4.89
N ARG A 158 5.06 -10.58 -5.70
CA ARG A 158 4.85 -11.13 -7.05
C ARG A 158 4.05 -12.44 -7.02
N ASP A 159 4.42 -13.37 -6.13
CA ASP A 159 3.73 -14.65 -5.99
C ASP A 159 2.44 -14.51 -5.16
N LYS A 160 1.35 -14.33 -5.90
CA LYS A 160 -0.03 -14.21 -5.39
C LYS A 160 -0.64 -15.55 -4.98
N VAL A 161 -0.01 -16.68 -5.27
CA VAL A 161 -0.61 -17.99 -4.97
C VAL A 161 -0.18 -18.46 -3.59
N ASN A 162 1.11 -18.32 -3.27
CA ASN A 162 1.66 -18.86 -2.04
C ASN A 162 1.73 -17.85 -0.89
N TYR A 163 1.75 -16.54 -1.18
CA TYR A 163 2.09 -15.53 -0.17
C TYR A 163 1.08 -14.39 0.01
N ALA A 164 0.17 -14.19 -0.94
CA ALA A 164 -0.76 -13.04 -0.95
C ALA A 164 -2.12 -13.36 -1.58
N GLY A 165 -3.04 -12.40 -1.52
CA GLY A 165 -4.28 -12.37 -2.32
C GLY A 165 -4.01 -11.93 -3.76
N PRO A 166 -5.04 -11.83 -4.63
CA PRO A 166 -4.89 -11.55 -6.06
C PRO A 166 -4.28 -10.19 -6.44
N GLY A 167 -4.18 -9.23 -5.51
CA GLY A 167 -3.64 -7.90 -5.77
C GLY A 167 -3.29 -7.15 -4.47
N THR A 168 -3.71 -5.89 -4.36
CA THR A 168 -3.47 -5.03 -3.19
C THR A 168 -4.15 -5.54 -1.92
N ASP A 169 -5.22 -6.32 -2.05
CA ASP A 169 -5.82 -7.08 -0.94
C ASP A 169 -4.86 -8.11 -0.32
N GLY A 170 -3.85 -8.50 -1.10
CA GLY A 170 -2.74 -9.36 -0.71
C GLY A 170 -1.62 -8.67 0.06
N PHE A 171 -1.75 -7.38 0.42
CA PHE A 171 -0.77 -6.69 1.26
C PHE A 171 -0.51 -7.49 2.55
N ASN A 172 0.77 -7.76 2.83
CA ASN A 172 1.19 -8.59 3.94
C ASN A 172 2.52 -8.10 4.54
N VAL A 173 2.79 -8.54 5.77
CA VAL A 173 4.08 -8.39 6.46
C VAL A 173 4.55 -9.79 6.83
N ALA A 174 5.76 -10.16 6.44
CA ALA A 174 6.30 -11.50 6.67
C ALA A 174 7.78 -11.45 7.05
N GLN A 175 8.20 -12.45 7.81
CA GLN A 175 9.61 -12.69 8.06
C GLN A 175 10.28 -13.24 6.79
N VAL A 176 11.47 -12.75 6.49
CA VAL A 176 12.36 -13.34 5.49
C VAL A 176 13.12 -14.47 6.18
N ASP A 177 13.27 -15.60 5.50
CA ASP A 177 14.12 -16.67 6.02
C ASP A 177 15.55 -16.14 6.20
N ASP A 178 16.13 -16.37 7.39
CA ASP A 178 17.42 -15.80 7.81
C ASP A 178 18.56 -16.10 6.81
N GLN A 179 18.47 -17.20 6.04
CA GLN A 179 19.44 -17.51 4.97
C GLN A 179 19.43 -16.47 3.82
N PHE A 180 18.31 -15.75 3.66
CA PHE A 180 18.10 -14.69 2.69
C PHE A 180 18.12 -13.28 3.31
N ALA A 181 18.23 -13.14 4.63
CA ALA A 181 18.24 -11.84 5.29
C ALA A 181 19.35 -10.92 4.75
N ASN A 182 20.54 -11.43 4.46
CA ASN A 182 21.62 -10.61 3.89
C ASN A 182 21.64 -10.55 2.35
N LYS A 183 20.63 -11.09 1.67
CA LYS A 183 20.55 -11.08 0.19
C LYS A 183 19.91 -9.77 -0.30
N PRO A 184 20.27 -9.30 -1.50
CA PRO A 184 19.60 -8.15 -2.12
C PRO A 184 18.08 -8.31 -2.12
N ILE A 185 17.36 -7.20 -1.96
CA ILE A 185 15.98 -7.15 -2.41
C ILE A 185 16.00 -7.39 -3.92
N SER A 186 15.38 -8.47 -4.31
CA SER A 186 15.07 -8.79 -5.68
C SER A 186 13.71 -9.48 -5.65
N ASN A 187 13.04 -9.55 -6.80
CA ASN A 187 11.72 -10.12 -7.07
C ASN A 187 11.42 -11.56 -6.54
N MET A 188 12.31 -12.18 -5.78
CA MET A 188 12.25 -13.58 -5.33
C MET A 188 12.64 -13.81 -3.86
N ILE A 189 12.66 -12.78 -2.99
CA ILE A 189 12.87 -13.08 -1.56
C ILE A 189 11.74 -14.01 -1.10
N PRO A 190 12.04 -15.21 -0.55
CA PRO A 190 11.00 -16.09 -0.07
C PRO A 190 10.32 -15.47 1.16
N TRP A 191 9.05 -15.15 1.01
CA TRP A 191 8.21 -14.72 2.12
C TRP A 191 7.97 -15.95 2.99
N SER A 192 8.66 -16.06 4.12
CA SER A 192 8.67 -17.34 4.85
C SER A 192 7.43 -17.49 5.74
N LYS A 193 7.25 -16.55 6.67
CA LYS A 193 6.25 -16.65 7.72
C LYS A 193 5.51 -15.32 7.88
N PRO A 194 4.20 -15.26 7.59
CA PRO A 194 3.39 -14.09 7.87
C PRO A 194 3.47 -13.66 9.34
N LEU A 195 3.49 -12.35 9.57
CA LEU A 195 3.49 -11.72 10.88
C LEU A 195 2.16 -10.98 11.08
N PRO A 196 1.04 -11.69 11.31
CA PRO A 196 -0.29 -11.08 11.34
C PRO A 196 -0.45 -10.03 12.44
N ASN A 197 0.31 -10.13 13.54
CA ASN A 197 0.31 -9.13 14.61
C ASN A 197 1.08 -7.87 14.23
N ASN A 198 1.94 -7.92 13.21
CA ASN A 198 2.70 -6.77 12.72
C ASN A 198 2.13 -6.21 11.41
N ARG A 199 1.16 -6.91 10.81
CA ARG A 199 0.46 -6.44 9.61
C ARG A 199 -0.33 -5.18 9.96
N GLY A 200 0.09 -4.06 9.41
CA GLY A 200 -0.74 -2.86 9.36
C GLY A 200 -1.64 -2.86 8.14
N ASP A 201 -1.95 -1.67 7.67
CA ASP A 201 -2.88 -1.42 6.58
C ASP A 201 -2.13 -0.83 5.39
N LEU A 202 -2.45 -1.29 4.19
CA LEU A 202 -2.19 -0.55 2.95
C LEU A 202 -3.20 0.60 2.89
N LEU A 203 -2.72 1.84 2.79
CA LEU A 203 -3.58 3.02 2.94
C LEU A 203 -4.43 3.29 1.70
N PHE A 204 -3.87 3.02 0.51
CA PHE A 204 -4.55 3.21 -0.76
C PHE A 204 -4.17 2.13 -1.77
N ASP A 205 -5.12 1.88 -2.67
CA ASP A 205 -4.83 1.24 -3.94
C ASP A 205 -4.33 2.32 -4.92
N PRO A 206 -3.14 2.14 -5.52
CA PRO A 206 -2.54 3.18 -6.36
C PRO A 206 -3.45 3.66 -7.48
N SER A 207 -3.51 4.98 -7.66
CA SER A 207 -4.34 5.63 -8.67
C SER A 207 -3.85 7.06 -8.92
N ALA A 208 -4.42 7.75 -9.91
CA ALA A 208 -4.10 9.17 -10.15
C ALA A 208 -4.41 10.10 -8.96
N LEU A 209 -5.29 9.69 -8.04
CA LEU A 209 -5.58 10.45 -6.81
C LEU A 209 -4.69 10.06 -5.63
N HIS A 210 -4.09 8.87 -5.68
CA HIS A 210 -3.26 8.26 -4.65
C HIS A 210 -2.04 7.63 -5.35
N PRO A 211 -1.13 8.45 -5.89
CA PRO A 211 -0.11 7.98 -6.84
C PRO A 211 0.93 7.06 -6.20
N ASP A 212 1.15 7.16 -4.90
CA ASP A 212 2.23 6.45 -4.22
C ASP A 212 1.75 5.21 -3.47
N PHE A 213 2.72 4.40 -3.01
CA PHE A 213 2.45 3.18 -2.25
C PHE A 213 2.75 3.41 -0.77
N GLU A 214 1.70 3.52 0.04
CA GLU A 214 1.79 3.85 1.46
C GLU A 214 1.14 2.79 2.33
N PHE A 215 1.84 2.36 3.38
CA PHE A 215 1.33 1.37 4.30
C PHE A 215 1.89 1.52 5.71
N THR A 216 1.35 0.72 6.62
CA THR A 216 1.79 0.69 8.02
C THR A 216 2.26 -0.70 8.45
N ILE A 217 3.15 -0.73 9.44
CA ILE A 217 3.58 -1.93 10.16
C ILE A 217 3.27 -1.70 11.64
N LYS A 218 2.34 -2.49 12.19
CA LYS A 218 1.92 -2.40 13.60
C LYS A 218 2.89 -3.14 14.51
N ASN A 219 2.84 -2.82 15.80
CA ASN A 219 3.68 -3.44 16.82
C ASN A 219 5.16 -3.49 16.40
N PHE A 220 5.64 -2.39 15.81
CA PHE A 220 6.90 -2.37 15.06
C PHE A 220 8.10 -2.70 15.94
N THR A 221 8.13 -2.19 17.18
CA THR A 221 9.19 -2.52 18.16
C THR A 221 9.12 -3.96 18.66
N GLN A 222 8.04 -4.68 18.39
CA GLN A 222 7.85 -6.09 18.74
C GLN A 222 8.13 -7.04 17.57
N LEU A 223 8.73 -6.55 16.49
CA LEU A 223 9.21 -7.40 15.40
C LEU A 223 10.18 -8.47 15.95
N PRO A 224 10.13 -9.72 15.43
CA PRO A 224 11.00 -10.79 15.92
C PRO A 224 12.48 -10.41 15.85
N ASN A 225 13.18 -10.50 16.97
CA ASN A 225 14.61 -10.19 17.12
C ASN A 225 15.01 -8.75 16.75
N PHE A 226 14.05 -7.84 16.63
CA PHE A 226 14.34 -6.45 16.32
C PHE A 226 14.82 -5.71 17.57
N ASP A 227 15.95 -5.02 17.44
CA ASP A 227 16.49 -4.12 18.45
C ASP A 227 16.39 -2.68 17.93
N PRO A 228 15.40 -1.88 18.39
CA PRO A 228 15.20 -0.52 17.93
C PRO A 228 16.41 0.39 18.14
N SER A 229 17.30 0.07 19.10
CA SER A 229 18.51 0.85 19.36
C SER A 229 19.56 0.73 18.25
N LYS A 230 19.50 -0.34 17.45
CA LYS A 230 20.42 -0.61 16.34
C LYS A 230 19.92 -0.10 14.99
N GLY A 231 18.65 0.28 14.89
CA GLY A 231 18.03 0.71 13.64
C GLY A 231 17.88 -0.44 12.63
N PHE A 232 17.66 -0.08 11.36
CA PHE A 232 17.46 -1.03 10.26
C PHE A 232 17.92 -0.41 8.92
N LYS A 233 18.26 -1.26 7.96
CA LYS A 233 18.42 -0.83 6.56
C LYS A 233 17.11 -1.08 5.83
N ILE A 234 16.83 -0.25 4.85
CA ILE A 234 15.59 -0.30 4.09
C ILE A 234 15.90 -0.43 2.61
N SER A 235 15.17 -1.29 1.94
CA SER A 235 15.25 -1.43 0.48
C SER A 235 13.86 -1.65 -0.07
N ALA A 236 13.63 -1.27 -1.32
CA ALA A 236 12.35 -1.43 -2.00
C ALA A 236 12.56 -2.00 -3.40
N ASP A 237 11.55 -2.70 -3.87
CA ASP A 237 11.50 -3.34 -5.18
C ASP A 237 10.10 -3.11 -5.75
N ALA A 238 10.04 -2.69 -7.02
CA ALA A 238 8.82 -2.42 -7.74
C ALA A 238 8.93 -2.89 -9.20
N GLY A 239 7.96 -3.67 -9.68
CA GLY A 239 7.90 -4.13 -11.07
C GLY A 239 7.10 -5.42 -11.29
N SER A 240 7.10 -5.91 -12.53
CA SER A 240 6.46 -7.17 -12.96
C SER A 240 7.34 -7.93 -13.95
N ASP A 241 7.24 -9.26 -13.99
CA ASP A 241 7.81 -10.03 -15.12
C ASP A 241 6.86 -10.10 -16.33
N LEU A 242 5.69 -9.47 -16.23
CA LEU A 242 4.73 -9.33 -17.32
C LEU A 242 4.93 -8.01 -18.07
N ASP A 243 5.85 -7.16 -17.61
CA ASP A 243 6.18 -5.87 -18.21
C ASP A 243 7.17 -6.13 -19.34
N GLY A 244 6.74 -5.94 -20.60
CA GLY A 244 7.44 -6.46 -21.77
C GLY A 244 8.90 -6.01 -21.86
N VAL A 245 9.13 -4.75 -22.23
CA VAL A 245 10.47 -4.13 -22.20
C VAL A 245 10.66 -3.17 -21.05
N ILE A 246 9.58 -2.85 -20.32
CA ILE A 246 9.63 -1.93 -19.19
C ILE A 246 10.36 -2.64 -18.05
N GLY A 247 11.37 -1.96 -17.50
CA GLY A 247 12.20 -2.55 -16.45
C GLY A 247 11.53 -2.54 -15.07
N GLU A 248 12.18 -3.19 -14.10
CA GLU A 248 11.86 -3.03 -12.68
C GLU A 248 12.82 -2.03 -12.01
N ASP A 249 12.44 -1.50 -10.85
CA ASP A 249 13.32 -0.69 -10.03
C ASP A 249 13.66 -1.39 -8.71
N THR A 250 14.93 -1.26 -8.30
CA THR A 250 15.40 -1.71 -7.00
C THR A 250 16.15 -0.59 -6.29
N PHE A 251 15.62 -0.21 -5.14
CA PHE A 251 16.17 0.85 -4.31
C PHE A 251 16.82 0.27 -3.04
N LYS A 252 17.95 0.83 -2.64
CA LYS A 252 18.60 0.52 -1.35
C LYS A 252 18.99 1.81 -0.65
N GLY A 253 18.66 1.89 0.63
CA GLY A 253 19.18 2.93 1.50
C GLY A 253 19.32 2.47 2.95
N ASN A 254 19.82 3.36 3.78
CA ASN A 254 20.07 3.06 5.20
C ASN A 254 19.30 4.05 6.06
N VAL A 255 18.59 3.55 7.07
CA VAL A 255 18.06 4.37 8.17
C VAL A 255 19.04 4.21 9.33
N GLY A 256 19.97 5.18 9.46
CA GLY A 256 21.00 5.17 10.50
C GLY A 256 20.42 5.27 11.93
N GLY A 257 21.16 4.77 12.91
CA GLY A 257 20.75 4.56 14.30
C GLY A 257 20.32 5.80 15.10
N GLU A 258 19.53 5.49 16.13
CA GLU A 258 18.53 6.31 16.85
C GLU A 258 17.32 6.70 15.99
N PHE A 259 16.29 5.84 16.04
CA PHE A 259 14.93 6.22 15.68
C PHE A 259 14.60 7.53 16.38
N ILE A 260 14.41 8.60 15.61
CA ILE A 260 13.86 9.84 16.16
C ILE A 260 12.35 9.62 16.21
N PRO A 261 11.74 9.43 17.39
CA PRO A 261 10.30 9.31 17.48
C PRO A 261 9.69 10.62 17.00
N GLY A 262 8.80 10.55 16.01
CA GLY A 262 8.00 11.72 15.64
C GLY A 262 6.84 11.90 16.62
N PRO A 263 6.23 13.10 16.68
CA PRO A 263 4.92 13.24 17.30
C PRO A 263 3.94 12.24 16.67
N GLY A 264 3.06 11.68 17.52
CA GLY A 264 2.28 10.51 17.15
C GLY A 264 1.42 10.73 15.91
N VAL A 265 1.45 9.73 15.03
CA VAL A 265 0.73 9.75 13.76
C VAL A 265 -0.63 9.11 13.96
N PRO A 266 -1.73 9.78 13.60
CA PRO A 266 -3.05 9.18 13.70
C PRO A 266 -3.15 7.93 12.82
N PRO A 267 -3.82 6.86 13.29
CA PRO A 267 -3.98 5.63 12.52
C PRO A 267 -4.62 5.93 11.17
N GLY A 268 -4.00 5.47 10.08
CA GLY A 268 -4.50 5.72 8.73
C GLY A 268 -5.91 5.16 8.49
N PRO A 269 -6.62 5.67 7.46
CA PRO A 269 -7.91 5.13 7.08
C PRO A 269 -7.75 3.65 6.71
N THR A 270 -8.60 2.79 7.25
CA THR A 270 -8.71 1.42 6.77
C THR A 270 -9.38 1.45 5.40
N VAL A 271 -8.71 0.95 4.36
CA VAL A 271 -9.32 0.78 3.04
C VAL A 271 -10.57 -0.10 3.22
N PRO A 272 -11.78 0.40 2.91
CA PRO A 272 -12.96 -0.42 3.00
C PRO A 272 -12.82 -1.54 1.97
N GLU A 273 -12.87 -2.80 2.42
CA GLU A 273 -12.93 -3.93 1.50
C GLU A 273 -14.08 -3.71 0.49
N PRO A 274 -13.94 -4.12 -0.78
CA PRO A 274 -14.99 -3.98 -1.80
C PRO A 274 -16.37 -4.49 -1.31
N ALA A 275 -16.37 -5.49 -0.41
CA ALA A 275 -17.55 -6.02 0.24
C ALA A 275 -18.32 -5.00 1.12
N THR A 276 -17.61 -4.03 1.71
CA THR A 276 -18.18 -2.98 2.56
C THR A 276 -18.94 -1.96 1.72
N LEU A 277 -18.37 -1.52 0.60
CA LEU A 277 -19.05 -0.64 -0.36
C LEU A 277 -20.26 -1.31 -1.00
N LEU A 278 -20.14 -2.60 -1.34
CA LEU A 278 -21.27 -3.40 -1.84
C LEU A 278 -22.40 -3.50 -0.83
N SER A 279 -22.08 -3.74 0.45
CA SER A 279 -23.05 -3.87 1.53
C SER A 279 -23.85 -2.57 1.74
N TRP A 280 -23.18 -1.42 1.78
CA TRP A 280 -23.86 -0.13 1.90
C TRP A 280 -24.72 0.20 0.68
N SER A 281 -24.24 -0.13 -0.52
CA SER A 281 -25.00 0.06 -1.77
C SER A 281 -26.28 -0.78 -1.77
N ALA A 282 -26.21 -2.02 -1.30
CA ALA A 282 -27.38 -2.89 -1.17
C ALA A 282 -28.40 -2.35 -0.16
N VAL A 283 -27.94 -1.87 1.00
CA VAL A 283 -28.80 -1.24 2.03
C VAL A 283 -29.49 0.01 1.49
N ALA A 284 -28.76 0.88 0.79
CA ALA A 284 -29.32 2.10 0.19
C ALA A 284 -30.35 1.78 -0.90
N ALA A 285 -30.06 0.81 -1.77
CA ALA A 285 -31.00 0.37 -2.80
C ALA A 285 -32.29 -0.21 -2.21
N ALA A 286 -32.20 -1.01 -1.14
CA ALA A 286 -33.35 -1.55 -0.44
C ALA A 286 -34.21 -0.44 0.20
N ALA A 287 -33.58 0.53 0.87
CA ALA A 287 -34.26 1.68 1.46
C ALA A 287 -35.00 2.52 0.41
N PHE A 288 -34.35 2.79 -0.73
CA PHE A 288 -34.96 3.51 -1.85
C PHE A 288 -36.14 2.75 -2.47
N GLY A 289 -36.01 1.43 -2.66
CA GLY A 289 -37.10 0.58 -3.16
C GLY A 289 -38.33 0.62 -2.26
N ILE A 290 -38.13 0.57 -0.93
CA ILE A 290 -39.22 0.69 0.06
C ILE A 290 -39.87 2.08 -0.02
N TRP A 291 -39.09 3.15 -0.14
CA TRP A 291 -39.60 4.51 -0.27
C TRP A 291 -40.43 4.70 -1.54
N ARG A 292 -39.94 4.22 -2.69
CA ARG A 292 -40.64 4.33 -3.97
C ARG A 292 -41.98 3.59 -3.95
N ARG A 293 -42.02 2.38 -3.37
CA ARG A 293 -43.25 1.61 -3.22
C ARG A 293 -44.31 2.33 -2.38
N ARG A 294 -43.89 3.05 -1.32
CA ARG A 294 -44.81 3.84 -0.49
C ARG A 294 -45.40 5.04 -1.24
N ARG A 295 -44.67 5.62 -2.21
CA ARG A 295 -45.17 6.72 -3.04
C ARG A 295 -46.10 6.27 -4.16
N SER A 296 -45.99 5.04 -4.64
CA SER A 296 -46.92 4.50 -5.64
C SER A 296 -48.23 3.98 -5.05
N GLU A 297 -48.26 3.72 -3.75
CA GLU A 297 -49.45 3.24 -3.01
C GLU A 297 -50.22 4.38 -2.32
N ALA A 298 -49.78 5.64 -2.47
CA ALA A 298 -50.41 6.85 -1.94
C ALA A 298 -50.94 7.72 -3.09
#